data_AF-A0A830GP97-F1
#
_entry.id   AF-A0A830GP97-F1
#
_cell.length_a   1.000
_cell.length_b   1.000
_cell.length_c   1.000
_cell.angle_alpha   90.00
_cell.angle_beta   90.00
_cell.angle_gamma   90.00
#
_symmetry.space_group_name_H-M   'P 1'
#
loop_
_entity.id
_entity.type
_entity.pdbx_description
1 polymer ?
#
loop_
_entity_poly.entity_id
_entity_poly.type
_entity_poly.pdbx_seq_one_letter_code
_entity_poly.pdbx_strand_id
1 'polypeptide(L)'
;MTSKPRLNTEGNFVAGLAAVALFVVLGVVFLGVSFPNPAGFGESAAITKSLGAAMFDIAPSAIMGENEAAVPSEGFLVAFEIIDVVLVAALVGAVMLARREEAGEIVDLGVDNTDTDEPAVAADGGAESDDSHGGDGA
;
A
#
# COMPACT_ATOMS: atom_id res chain seq x y z
N MET A 1 -0.32 31.55 -23.03
CA MET A 1 -0.34 32.08 -21.65
C MET A 1 -0.35 30.88 -20.73
N THR A 2 0.64 30.70 -19.87
CA THR A 2 0.71 29.53 -18.97
C THR A 2 0.27 29.95 -17.57
N SER A 3 -0.80 29.35 -17.09
CA SER A 3 -1.33 29.59 -15.74
C SER A 3 -0.35 29.04 -14.71
N LYS A 4 0.00 29.86 -13.70
CA LYS A 4 0.88 29.42 -12.60
C LYS A 4 0.13 28.45 -11.68
N PRO A 5 0.76 27.33 -11.28
CA PRO A 5 0.17 26.43 -10.29
C PRO A 5 -0.01 27.16 -8.96
N ARG A 6 -1.23 27.11 -8.41
CA ARG A 6 -1.57 27.68 -7.10
C ARG A 6 -1.75 26.55 -6.10
N LEU A 7 -1.13 26.68 -4.93
CA LEU A 7 -1.30 25.72 -3.84
C LEU A 7 -2.72 25.80 -3.29
N ASN A 8 -3.43 24.67 -3.30
CA ASN A 8 -4.78 24.58 -2.75
C ASN A 8 -4.71 24.72 -1.22
N THR A 9 -5.14 25.88 -0.72
CA THR A 9 -5.07 26.23 0.71
C THR A 9 -6.37 25.90 1.44
N GLU A 10 -7.38 25.34 0.75
CA GLU A 10 -8.69 24.98 1.30
C GLU A 10 -8.71 23.55 1.90
N GLY A 11 -7.54 22.99 2.21
CA GLY A 11 -7.41 21.69 2.86
C GLY A 11 -8.01 21.64 4.27
N ASN A 12 -8.47 20.47 4.70
CA ASN A 12 -8.97 20.26 6.06
C ASN A 12 -7.81 20.21 7.07
N PHE A 13 -7.42 21.38 7.59
CA PHE A 13 -6.36 21.53 8.60
C PHE A 13 -6.62 20.74 9.88
N VAL A 14 -7.90 20.43 10.20
CA VAL A 14 -8.27 19.62 11.37
C VAL A 14 -7.77 18.19 11.24
N ALA A 15 -7.87 17.59 10.05
CA ALA A 15 -7.38 16.23 9.80
C ALA A 15 -5.85 16.16 9.91
N GLY A 16 -5.15 17.15 9.34
CA GLY A 16 -3.69 17.26 9.47
C GLY A 16 -3.25 17.43 10.93
N LEU A 17 -3.94 18.28 11.70
CA LEU A 17 -3.66 18.45 13.12
C LEU A 17 -3.94 17.18 13.94
N ALA A 18 -5.02 16.46 13.63
CA ALA A 18 -5.33 15.19 14.28
C ALA A 18 -4.25 14.13 14.02
N ALA A 19 -3.72 14.06 12.80
CA ALA A 19 -2.61 13.16 12.47
C ALA A 19 -1.34 13.49 13.26
N VAL A 20 -0.99 14.79 13.39
CA VAL A 20 0.15 15.23 14.20
C VAL A 20 -0.06 14.90 15.67
N ALA A 21 -1.27 15.11 16.20
CA ALA A 21 -1.60 14.76 17.57
C ALA A 21 -1.45 13.25 17.83
N LEU A 22 -1.97 12.42 16.92
CA LEU A 22 -1.82 10.96 17.00
C LEU A 22 -0.35 10.53 16.95
N PHE A 23 0.45 11.15 16.08
CA PHE A 23 1.89 10.89 16.00
C PHE A 23 2.60 11.19 17.32
N VAL A 24 2.29 12.32 17.96
CA VAL A 24 2.86 12.66 19.27
C VAL A 24 2.45 11.65 20.33
N VAL A 25 1.18 11.23 20.35
CA VAL A 25 0.70 10.20 21.30
C VAL A 25 1.47 8.89 21.12
N LEU A 26 1.62 8.41 19.88
CA LEU A 26 2.40 7.21 19.60
C LEU A 26 3.87 7.37 20.00
N GLY A 27 4.48 8.53 19.72
CA GLY A 27 5.84 8.84 20.15
C GLY A 27 6.01 8.78 21.66
N VAL A 28 5.09 9.38 22.43
CA VAL A 28 5.10 9.33 23.90
C VAL A 28 4.96 7.89 24.40
N VAL A 29 4.05 7.10 23.80
CA VAL A 29 3.89 5.69 24.15
C VAL A 29 5.20 4.95 23.90
N PHE A 30 5.77 5.03 22.70
CA PHE A 30 6.99 4.29 22.33
C PHE A 30 8.21 4.67 23.17
N LEU A 31 8.35 5.94 23.54
CA LEU A 31 9.43 6.38 24.44
C LEU A 31 9.18 5.99 25.91
N GLY A 32 7.92 5.83 26.32
CA GLY A 32 7.54 5.49 27.69
C GLY A 32 7.53 4.00 27.98
N VAL A 33 7.49 3.12 26.97
CA VAL A 33 7.50 1.68 27.20
C VAL A 33 8.90 1.23 27.64
N SER A 34 8.96 0.52 28.76
CA SER A 34 10.15 -0.22 29.18
C SER A 34 9.87 -1.72 29.03
N PHE A 35 10.76 -2.41 28.33
CA PHE A 35 10.71 -3.85 28.21
C PHE A 35 11.73 -4.49 29.16
N PRO A 36 11.38 -5.61 29.82
CA PRO A 36 12.35 -6.44 30.51
C PRO A 36 13.47 -6.92 29.58
N ASN A 37 14.55 -7.47 30.15
CA ASN A 37 15.58 -8.12 29.35
C ASN A 37 14.94 -9.16 28.42
N PRO A 38 15.23 -9.12 27.11
CA PRO A 38 14.61 -10.02 26.16
C PRO A 38 15.03 -11.46 26.48
N ALA A 39 14.05 -12.30 26.81
CA ALA A 39 14.22 -13.74 26.86
C ALA A 39 14.25 -14.25 25.40
N GLY A 40 15.44 -14.22 24.79
CA GLY A 40 15.63 -14.76 23.44
C GLY A 40 15.39 -16.27 23.37
N PHE A 41 15.41 -16.82 22.15
CA PHE A 41 15.16 -18.24 21.89
C PHE A 41 16.42 -19.13 21.91
N GLY A 42 17.59 -18.55 22.19
CA GLY A 42 18.88 -19.22 22.09
C GLY A 42 19.52 -19.09 20.69
N GLU A 43 20.82 -19.38 20.60
CA GLU A 43 21.62 -19.17 19.37
C GLU A 43 21.24 -20.11 18.21
N SER A 44 20.78 -21.33 18.53
CA SER A 44 20.38 -22.34 17.54
C SER A 44 18.93 -22.19 17.05
N ALA A 45 18.16 -21.23 17.56
CA ALA A 45 16.74 -21.12 17.23
C ALA A 45 16.50 -20.58 15.81
N ALA A 46 16.00 -21.44 14.92
CA ALA A 46 15.73 -21.09 13.54
C ALA A 46 14.31 -20.51 13.38
N ILE A 47 14.10 -19.29 13.86
CA ILE A 47 12.76 -18.65 13.91
C ILE A 47 12.12 -18.54 12.52
N THR A 48 12.84 -18.01 11.53
CA THR A 48 12.31 -17.82 10.17
C THR A 48 11.92 -19.14 9.53
N LYS A 49 12.74 -20.19 9.68
CA LYS A 49 12.41 -21.53 9.17
C LYS A 49 11.23 -22.15 9.92
N SER A 50 11.18 -21.99 11.23
CA SER A 50 10.06 -22.49 12.05
C SER A 50 8.74 -21.83 11.65
N LEU A 51 8.76 -20.52 11.35
CA LEU A 51 7.58 -19.81 10.87
C LEU A 51 7.19 -20.27 9.45
N GLY A 52 8.16 -20.42 8.54
CA GLY A 52 7.89 -20.92 7.19
C GLY A 52 7.36 -22.37 7.18
N ALA A 53 7.90 -23.23 8.04
CA ALA A 53 7.41 -24.59 8.24
C ALA A 53 5.93 -24.59 8.69
N ALA A 54 5.59 -23.76 9.69
CA ALA A 54 4.21 -23.65 10.17
C ALA A 54 3.25 -23.08 9.11
N MET A 55 3.69 -22.10 8.31
CA MET A 55 2.86 -21.47 7.28
C MET A 55 2.47 -22.44 6.16
N PHE A 56 3.37 -23.37 5.81
CA PHE A 56 3.15 -24.34 4.74
C PHE A 56 2.76 -25.73 5.24
N ASP A 57 2.50 -25.90 6.55
CA ASP A 57 2.22 -27.19 7.18
C ASP A 57 3.29 -28.26 6.87
N ILE A 58 4.57 -27.85 6.92
CA ILE A 58 5.72 -28.72 6.70
C ILE A 58 6.32 -29.09 8.04
N ALA A 59 6.65 -30.38 8.22
CA ALA A 59 7.38 -30.83 9.40
C ALA A 59 8.73 -30.08 9.51
N PRO A 60 9.05 -29.42 10.64
CA PRO A 60 10.29 -28.64 10.77
C PRO A 60 11.54 -29.46 10.45
N SER A 61 11.57 -30.74 10.85
CA SER A 61 12.66 -31.66 10.56
C SER A 61 13.01 -31.81 9.07
N ALA A 62 12.10 -31.47 8.16
CA ALA A 62 12.33 -31.56 6.71
C ALA A 62 13.22 -30.42 6.17
N ILE A 63 13.34 -29.30 6.88
CA ILE A 63 14.01 -28.08 6.39
C ILE A 63 15.10 -27.53 7.33
N MET A 64 15.25 -28.12 8.52
CA MET A 64 16.24 -27.71 9.52
C MET A 64 17.65 -28.27 9.20
N GLY A 65 18.68 -27.47 9.48
CA GLY A 65 20.08 -27.88 9.42
C GLY A 65 20.57 -28.54 10.72
N GLU A 66 21.79 -29.09 10.69
CA GLU A 66 22.38 -29.88 11.78
C GLU A 66 22.53 -29.11 13.12
N ASN A 67 22.54 -27.78 13.08
CA ASN A 67 22.68 -26.91 14.27
C ASN A 67 21.47 -26.00 14.50
N GLU A 68 20.32 -26.33 13.91
CA GLU A 68 19.10 -25.55 14.01
C GLU A 68 18.05 -26.27 14.85
N ALA A 69 17.45 -25.54 15.79
CA ALA A 69 16.34 -25.98 16.61
C ALA A 69 15.03 -25.34 16.13
N ALA A 70 14.02 -26.18 15.94
CA ALA A 70 12.66 -25.73 15.68
C ALA A 70 12.07 -25.07 16.92
N VAL A 71 11.33 -23.97 16.71
CA VAL A 71 10.62 -23.25 17.76
C VAL A 71 9.12 -23.33 17.49
N PRO A 72 8.27 -23.60 18.50
CA PRO A 72 6.81 -23.51 18.35
C PRO A 72 6.42 -22.11 17.85
N SER A 73 5.90 -22.04 16.62
CA SER A 73 5.69 -20.80 15.87
C SER A 73 4.23 -20.53 15.51
N GLU A 74 3.30 -21.42 15.88
CA GLU A 74 1.88 -21.27 15.53
C GLU A 74 1.26 -20.00 16.14
N GLY A 75 1.63 -19.67 17.39
CA GLY A 75 1.18 -18.43 18.04
C GLY A 75 1.72 -17.16 17.36
N PHE A 76 2.94 -17.24 16.81
CA PHE A 76 3.51 -16.14 16.02
C PHE A 76 2.82 -16.00 14.66
N LEU A 77 2.43 -17.11 14.03
CA LEU A 77 1.70 -17.10 12.76
C LEU A 77 0.35 -16.38 12.91
N VAL A 78 -0.40 -16.64 13.99
CA VAL A 78 -1.66 -15.94 14.26
C VAL A 78 -1.44 -14.43 14.44
N ALA A 79 -0.43 -14.04 15.23
CA ALA A 79 -0.13 -12.63 15.43
C ALA A 79 0.30 -11.94 14.12
N PHE A 80 1.11 -12.63 13.30
CA PHE A 80 1.55 -12.14 11.99
C PHE A 80 0.37 -11.92 11.04
N GLU A 81 -0.55 -12.88 10.96
CA GLU A 81 -1.74 -12.78 10.10
C GLU A 81 -2.69 -11.65 10.55
N ILE A 82 -2.86 -11.47 11.86
CA ILE A 82 -3.64 -10.34 12.39
C ILE A 82 -3.01 -9.01 11.98
N ILE A 83 -1.69 -8.89 12.09
CA ILE A 83 -0.97 -7.68 11.67
C ILE A 83 -1.14 -7.46 10.17
N ASP A 84 -1.02 -8.50 9.34
CA ASP A 84 -1.20 -8.40 7.89
C ASP A 84 -2.58 -7.83 7.52
N VAL A 85 -3.66 -8.43 8.05
CA VAL A 85 -5.02 -7.96 7.81
C VAL A 85 -5.22 -6.52 8.28
N VAL A 86 -4.66 -6.16 9.45
CA VAL A 86 -4.74 -4.80 9.97
C VAL A 86 -3.98 -3.81 9.08
N LEU A 87 -2.79 -4.17 8.59
CA LEU A 87 -2.00 -3.34 7.69
C LEU A 87 -2.72 -3.14 6.35
N VAL A 88 -3.33 -4.19 5.79
CA VAL A 88 -4.14 -4.10 4.58
C VAL A 88 -5.35 -3.17 4.80
N ALA A 89 -6.08 -3.35 5.90
CA ALA A 89 -7.22 -2.49 6.23
C ALA A 89 -6.80 -1.02 6.43
N ALA A 90 -5.68 -0.79 7.10
CA ALA A 90 -5.12 0.55 7.29
C ALA A 90 -4.71 1.19 5.96
N LEU A 91 -4.09 0.43 5.05
CA LEU A 91 -3.73 0.90 3.72
C LEU A 91 -4.96 1.27 2.91
N VAL A 92 -5.98 0.39 2.87
CA VAL A 92 -7.25 0.67 2.17
C VAL A 92 -7.92 1.91 2.78
N GLY A 93 -7.97 2.01 4.10
CA GLY A 93 -8.52 3.17 4.80
C GLY A 93 -7.76 4.46 4.46
N ALA A 94 -6.43 4.42 4.42
CA ALA A 94 -5.61 5.57 4.05
C ALA A 94 -5.86 5.99 2.59
N VAL A 95 -5.95 5.03 1.65
CA VAL A 95 -6.23 5.31 0.24
C VAL A 95 -7.64 5.88 0.06
N MET A 96 -8.65 5.32 0.73
CA MET A 96 -10.02 5.84 0.70
C MET A 96 -10.12 7.24 1.30
N LEU A 97 -9.38 7.53 2.37
CA LEU A 97 -9.35 8.86 2.98
C LEU A 97 -8.55 9.87 2.16
N ALA A 98 -7.52 9.40 1.43
CA ALA A 98 -6.70 10.23 0.57
C ALA A 98 -7.41 10.60 -0.74
N ARG A 99 -8.28 9.73 -1.26
CA ARG A 99 -9.14 10.08 -2.39
C ARG A 99 -10.06 11.22 -1.99
N ARG A 100 -9.93 12.33 -2.71
CA ARG A 100 -10.85 13.45 -2.61
C ARG A 100 -11.89 13.31 -3.72
N GLU A 101 -13.15 13.26 -3.32
CA GLU A 101 -14.29 13.35 -4.24
C GLU A 101 -14.85 14.77 -4.17
N GLU A 102 -14.80 15.52 -5.28
CA GLU A 102 -15.48 16.81 -5.41
C GLU A 102 -16.65 16.62 -6.40
N ALA A 103 -17.88 16.91 -5.95
CA ALA A 103 -19.10 16.81 -6.76
C ALA A 103 -19.36 15.45 -7.46
N GLY A 104 -18.83 14.34 -6.93
CA GLY A 104 -18.98 13.00 -7.51
C GLY A 104 -17.89 12.61 -8.50
N GLU A 105 -16.88 13.47 -8.71
CA GLU A 105 -15.69 13.20 -9.51
C GLU A 105 -14.48 12.96 -8.61
N ILE A 106 -13.68 11.93 -8.94
CA ILE A 106 -12.47 11.58 -8.20
C ILE A 106 -11.35 12.51 -8.66
N VAL A 107 -10.94 13.43 -7.81
CA VAL A 107 -9.88 14.40 -8.13
C VAL A 107 -8.54 13.81 -7.69
N ASP A 108 -7.75 13.32 -8.65
CA ASP A 108 -6.37 12.87 -8.39
C ASP A 108 -5.40 14.06 -8.38
N LEU A 109 -4.44 14.06 -7.45
CA LEU A 109 -3.53 15.18 -7.19
C LEU A 109 -2.25 15.15 -8.05
N GLY A 110 -2.16 14.28 -9.05
CA GLY A 110 -0.95 14.17 -9.84
C GLY A 110 -1.06 13.24 -11.04
N VAL A 111 -1.86 13.65 -12.03
CA VAL A 111 -1.60 13.53 -13.48
C VAL A 111 -2.78 14.25 -14.14
N ASP A 112 -2.48 15.29 -14.90
CA ASP A 112 -3.43 15.92 -15.81
C ASP A 112 -3.70 14.91 -16.93
N ASN A 113 -4.65 13.99 -16.72
CA ASN A 113 -5.24 13.22 -17.82
C ASN A 113 -6.30 14.10 -18.49
N THR A 114 -5.93 15.29 -18.95
CA THR A 114 -6.71 15.98 -19.98
C THR A 114 -6.27 15.44 -21.33
N ASP A 115 -6.58 14.18 -21.58
CA ASP A 115 -6.75 13.64 -22.92
C ASP A 115 -7.98 12.73 -22.87
N THR A 116 -9.12 13.28 -22.45
CA THR A 116 -10.43 12.76 -22.88
C THR A 116 -10.71 13.24 -24.31
N ASP A 117 -9.81 12.90 -25.22
CA ASP A 117 -10.10 12.67 -26.63
C ASP A 117 -9.65 11.23 -26.90
N GLU A 118 -10.21 10.28 -26.15
CA GLU A 118 -10.17 8.88 -26.55
C GLU A 118 -10.99 8.78 -27.84
N PRO A 119 -10.38 8.56 -29.02
CA PRO A 119 -11.17 8.28 -30.21
C PRO A 119 -11.99 7.02 -29.90
N ALA A 120 -13.28 7.04 -30.23
CA ALA A 120 -14.16 5.89 -30.02
C ALA A 120 -13.52 4.65 -30.65
N VAL A 121 -12.96 3.77 -29.81
CA VAL A 121 -12.31 2.55 -30.29
C VAL A 121 -13.41 1.64 -30.85
N ALA A 122 -13.44 1.50 -32.17
CA ALA A 122 -14.32 0.55 -32.84
C ALA A 122 -13.99 -0.87 -32.35
N ALA A 123 -15.02 -1.71 -32.18
CA ALA A 123 -14.89 -3.07 -31.63
C ALA A 123 -14.09 -4.05 -32.53
N ASP A 124 -13.55 -3.58 -33.65
CA ASP A 124 -12.74 -4.34 -34.61
C ASP A 124 -11.22 -4.04 -34.53
N GLY A 125 -10.79 -3.10 -33.69
CA GLY A 125 -9.38 -2.90 -33.35
C GLY A 125 -8.53 -2.14 -34.39
N GLY A 126 -9.13 -1.32 -35.26
CA GLY A 126 -8.41 -0.41 -36.16
C GLY A 126 -8.49 1.06 -35.74
N ALA A 127 -7.40 1.83 -35.95
CA ALA A 127 -7.45 3.30 -35.85
C ALA A 127 -7.92 3.89 -37.19
N GLU A 128 -8.95 4.75 -37.17
CA GLU A 128 -9.44 5.43 -38.38
C GLU A 128 -8.37 6.37 -38.93
N SER A 129 -7.85 6.07 -40.12
CA SER A 129 -7.04 6.99 -40.91
C SER A 129 -7.96 7.89 -41.72
N ASP A 130 -7.96 9.19 -41.41
CA ASP A 130 -8.67 10.21 -42.18
C ASP A 130 -7.96 10.46 -43.51
N ASP A 131 -8.15 9.54 -44.47
CA ASP A 131 -7.73 9.71 -45.86
C ASP A 131 -8.77 10.54 -46.60
N SER A 132 -8.70 11.87 -46.46
CA SER A 132 -9.46 12.79 -47.30
C SER A 132 -8.86 12.81 -48.72
N HIS A 133 -9.43 11.97 -49.58
CA HIS A 133 -9.23 11.98 -51.02
C HIS A 133 -9.90 13.24 -51.61
N GLY A 134 -9.11 14.14 -52.21
CA GLY A 134 -9.61 15.34 -52.89
C GLY A 134 -8.69 15.75 -54.03
N GLY A 135 -8.69 14.96 -55.11
CA GLY A 135 -8.10 15.32 -56.40
C GLY A 135 -9.10 16.00 -57.35
N ASP A 136 -8.54 16.56 -58.42
CA ASP A 136 -9.11 17.29 -59.57
C ASP A 136 -9.61 18.73 -59.31
N GLY A 137 -9.26 19.72 -60.13
CA GLY A 137 -8.57 19.74 -61.43
C GLY A 137 -8.42 21.20 -61.93
N ALA A 138 -7.77 21.33 -63.08
CA ALA A 138 -7.30 22.54 -63.78
C ALA A 138 -8.22 23.78 -63.81
#